data_AF-A0A533BBQ8-F1
#
_entry.id   AF-A0A533BBQ8-F1
#
_cell.length_a   1.000
_cell.length_b   1.000
_cell.length_c   1.000
_cell.angle_alpha   90.00
_cell.angle_beta   90.00
_cell.angle_gamma   90.00
#
_symmetry.space_group_name_H-M   'P 1'
#
loop_
_entity.id
_entity.type
_entity.pdbx_description
1 polymer ?
#
loop_
_entity_poly.entity_id
_entity_poly.type
_entity_poly.pdbx_seq_one_letter_code
_entity_poly.pdbx_strand_id
1 'polypeptide(L)'
;MVSHGNTKVKGVVGLVGVFAMGVGSAWAIDVKLSAEDAQKALEAGRAPMEKANMPEDVKKVLQQASLVTRVGADPEKDPCGASAILRTKRYRLEAFGRQEAVESKKRKTDVRMPEEFIKKVVDMPNMEIEVQLCGDDEYFAEGAVIELQQGSKKIKPIDIGKAERGRKNEGNGPAFRTRFTALFAYEQFDPNAASVFVVNLQDGKEARIPADFSKVK
;
A
#
# COMPACT_ATOMS: atom_id res chain seq x y z
N MET A 1 -38.33 -7.39 64.94
CA MET A 1 -38.12 -5.99 64.50
C MET A 1 -36.85 -5.46 65.16
N VAL A 2 -36.10 -4.59 64.47
CA VAL A 2 -34.71 -4.12 64.76
C VAL A 2 -33.67 -5.18 64.35
N SER A 3 -33.04 -5.16 63.17
CA SER A 3 -32.34 -4.17 62.34
C SER A 3 -30.93 -3.78 62.84
N HIS A 4 -29.95 -4.31 62.08
CA HIS A 4 -28.61 -3.78 61.74
C HIS A 4 -27.59 -3.49 62.85
N GLY A 5 -26.70 -4.46 63.05
CA GLY A 5 -25.30 -4.22 63.37
C GLY A 5 -24.43 -5.05 62.43
N ASN A 6 -23.52 -4.43 61.68
CA ASN A 6 -22.08 -4.51 61.90
C ASN A 6 -21.31 -4.00 60.67
N THR A 7 -20.65 -2.86 60.84
CA THR A 7 -19.80 -2.20 59.86
C THR A 7 -18.55 -3.05 59.62
N LYS A 8 -18.35 -3.53 58.38
CA LYS A 8 -17.04 -4.03 57.93
C LYS A 8 -16.51 -3.13 56.82
N VAL A 9 -15.52 -2.32 57.20
CA VAL A 9 -14.53 -1.73 56.32
C VAL A 9 -13.80 -2.85 55.58
N LYS A 10 -13.67 -2.76 54.25
CA LYS A 10 -12.51 -3.29 53.50
C LYS A 10 -12.52 -2.81 52.03
N GLY A 11 -11.51 -2.00 51.70
CA GLY A 11 -10.72 -2.13 50.48
C GLY A 11 -11.32 -1.61 49.18
N VAL A 12 -11.07 -0.34 48.88
CA VAL A 12 -11.07 0.16 47.50
C VAL A 12 -9.82 -0.40 46.81
N VAL A 13 -9.98 -1.42 45.96
CA VAL A 13 -8.94 -1.81 44.99
C VAL A 13 -9.28 -1.13 43.68
N GLY A 14 -8.60 -0.01 43.43
CA GLY A 14 -8.68 0.71 42.17
C GLY A 14 -8.12 -0.16 41.04
N LEU A 15 -8.99 -0.55 40.11
CA LEU A 15 -8.61 -1.18 38.87
C LEU A 15 -8.22 -0.08 37.89
N VAL A 16 -6.94 0.31 37.92
CA VAL A 16 -6.32 1.10 36.84
C VAL A 16 -6.18 0.16 35.65
N GLY A 17 -7.22 0.10 34.83
CA GLY A 17 -7.16 -0.50 33.51
C GLY A 17 -6.23 0.34 32.65
N VAL A 18 -4.98 -0.09 32.53
CA VAL A 18 -4.07 0.43 31.51
C VAL A 18 -4.65 0.04 30.16
N PHE A 19 -5.36 0.99 29.55
CA PHE A 19 -5.61 0.99 28.11
C PHE A 19 -4.24 1.05 27.43
N ALA A 20 -3.68 -0.11 27.10
CA ALA A 20 -2.68 -0.19 26.06
C ALA A 20 -3.40 0.18 24.76
N MET A 21 -3.48 1.48 24.48
CA MET A 21 -3.67 1.97 23.13
C MET A 21 -2.46 1.45 22.36
N GLY A 22 -2.64 0.30 21.70
CA GLY A 22 -1.77 -0.10 20.62
C GLY A 22 -1.84 1.03 19.62
N VAL A 23 -0.81 1.88 19.62
CA VAL A 23 -0.51 2.78 18.51
C VAL A 23 -0.33 1.82 17.35
N GLY A 24 -1.37 1.68 16.53
CA GLY A 24 -1.27 0.97 15.27
C GLY A 24 -0.32 1.76 14.42
N SER A 25 0.99 1.50 14.56
CA SER A 25 2.01 1.96 13.64
C SER A 25 1.47 1.67 12.25
N ALA A 26 1.31 2.65 11.37
CA ALA A 26 0.94 2.35 10.01
C ALA A 26 2.14 1.61 9.35
N TRP A 27 2.08 0.28 9.39
CA TRP A 27 3.21 -0.65 9.20
C TRP A 27 3.86 -0.55 7.81
N ALA A 28 3.20 0.06 6.81
CA ALA A 28 3.66 0.03 5.42
C ALA A 28 4.57 1.19 5.01
N ILE A 29 4.35 2.39 5.53
CA ILE A 29 5.16 3.57 5.19
C ILE A 29 6.29 3.71 6.22
N ASP A 30 7.11 2.66 6.29
CA ASP A 30 8.25 2.64 7.19
C ASP A 30 9.46 3.33 6.56
N VAL A 31 9.81 4.49 7.10
CA VAL A 31 11.01 5.23 6.68
C VAL A 31 12.27 4.42 7.02
N LYS A 32 12.27 3.66 8.12
CA LYS A 32 13.41 2.92 8.66
C LYS A 32 13.09 1.43 8.83
N LEU A 33 12.97 0.73 7.71
CA LEU A 33 12.79 -0.71 7.71
C LEU A 33 14.06 -1.41 8.25
N SER A 34 13.92 -2.22 9.30
CA SER A 34 15.03 -3.00 9.86
C SER A 34 15.46 -4.13 8.91
N ALA A 35 16.69 -4.64 9.05
CA ALA A 35 17.15 -5.78 8.26
C ALA A 35 16.32 -7.05 8.52
N GLU A 36 15.91 -7.28 9.77
CA GLU A 36 15.04 -8.40 10.14
C GLU A 36 13.65 -8.29 9.50
N ASP A 37 13.04 -7.10 9.54
CA ASP A 37 11.74 -6.86 8.89
C ASP A 37 11.84 -6.95 7.37
N ALA A 38 12.98 -6.57 6.80
CA ALA A 38 13.23 -6.72 5.37
C ALA A 38 13.32 -8.20 4.96
N GLN A 39 13.97 -9.05 5.76
CA GLN A 39 13.97 -10.50 5.55
C GLN A 39 12.57 -11.09 5.71
N LYS A 40 11.81 -10.68 6.73
CA LYS A 40 10.41 -11.11 6.89
C LYS A 40 9.54 -10.72 5.70
N ALA A 41 9.73 -9.52 5.14
CA ALA A 41 9.01 -9.08 3.94
C ALA A 41 9.36 -9.95 2.72
N LEU A 42 10.63 -10.31 2.52
CA LEU A 42 11.03 -11.23 1.47
C LEU A 42 10.33 -12.60 1.61
N GLU A 43 10.36 -13.17 2.81
CA GLU A 43 9.72 -14.45 3.10
C GLU A 43 8.20 -14.39 2.94
N ALA A 44 7.57 -13.30 3.36
CA ALA A 44 6.13 -13.08 3.22
C ALA A 44 5.70 -13.03 1.75
N GLY A 45 6.52 -12.45 0.87
CA GLY A 45 6.29 -12.50 -0.58
C GLY A 45 6.51 -13.90 -1.16
N ARG A 46 7.58 -14.57 -0.74
CA ARG A 46 7.99 -15.89 -1.24
C ARG A 46 7.00 -17.00 -0.89
N ALA A 47 6.63 -17.13 0.38
CA ALA A 47 5.87 -18.26 0.91
C ALA A 47 4.55 -18.57 0.16
N PRO A 48 3.67 -17.60 -0.17
CA PRO A 48 2.46 -17.90 -0.92
C PRO A 48 2.76 -18.29 -2.37
N MET A 49 3.79 -17.72 -2.98
CA MET A 49 4.20 -18.03 -4.35
C MET A 49 4.84 -19.42 -4.47
N GLU A 50 5.53 -19.88 -3.42
CA GLU A 50 6.04 -21.25 -3.34
C GLU A 50 4.92 -22.29 -3.25
N LYS A 51 3.79 -21.93 -2.66
CA LYS A 51 2.61 -22.82 -2.56
C LYS A 51 1.72 -22.78 -3.81
N ALA A 52 1.85 -21.74 -4.64
CA ALA A 52 1.11 -21.62 -5.89
C ALA A 52 1.67 -22.58 -6.96
N ASN A 53 0.86 -23.56 -7.36
CA ASN A 53 1.23 -24.58 -8.35
C ASN A 53 0.45 -24.43 -9.66
N MET A 54 -0.72 -23.79 -9.62
CA MET A 54 -1.55 -23.54 -10.79
C MET A 54 -1.50 -22.05 -11.21
N PRO A 55 -1.70 -21.72 -12.50
CA PRO A 55 -1.78 -20.33 -12.97
C PRO A 55 -2.79 -19.48 -12.19
N GLU A 56 -3.92 -20.08 -11.80
CA GLU A 56 -4.98 -19.43 -11.02
C GLU A 56 -4.51 -19.05 -9.61
N ASP A 57 -3.67 -19.88 -8.98
CA ASP A 57 -3.11 -19.60 -7.66
C ASP A 57 -2.11 -18.45 -7.75
N VAL A 58 -1.25 -18.45 -8.77
CA VAL A 58 -0.32 -17.34 -9.04
C VAL A 58 -1.08 -16.03 -9.24
N LYS A 59 -2.16 -16.07 -10.04
CA LYS A 59 -3.03 -14.91 -10.26
C LYS A 59 -3.61 -14.40 -8.94
N LYS A 60 -4.13 -15.27 -8.08
CA LYS A 60 -4.66 -14.90 -6.76
C LYS A 60 -3.60 -14.25 -5.87
N VAL A 61 -2.39 -14.81 -5.82
CA VAL A 61 -1.27 -14.24 -5.04
C VAL A 61 -0.94 -12.82 -5.52
N LEU A 62 -0.85 -12.62 -6.83
CA LEU A 62 -0.54 -11.31 -7.42
C LEU A 62 -1.69 -10.30 -7.22
N GLN A 63 -2.95 -10.75 -7.35
CA GLN A 63 -4.12 -9.92 -7.08
C GLN A 63 -4.15 -9.48 -5.61
N GLN A 64 -3.96 -10.41 -4.68
CA GLN A 64 -3.93 -10.12 -3.25
C GLN A 64 -2.81 -9.12 -2.94
N ALA A 65 -1.60 -9.32 -3.45
CA ALA A 65 -0.47 -8.40 -3.23
C ALA A 65 -0.74 -6.97 -3.70
N SER A 66 -1.45 -6.82 -4.83
CA SER A 66 -1.89 -5.51 -5.34
C SER A 66 -2.93 -4.86 -4.42
N LEU A 67 -3.85 -5.63 -3.85
CA LEU A 67 -4.91 -5.11 -2.99
C LEU A 67 -4.40 -4.59 -1.64
N VAL A 68 -3.39 -5.25 -1.03
CA VAL A 68 -2.94 -4.88 0.33
C VAL A 68 -2.24 -3.52 0.38
N THR A 69 -1.72 -3.05 -0.76
CA THR A 69 -1.00 -1.76 -0.87
C THR A 69 -1.79 -0.72 -1.65
N ARG A 70 -3.03 -1.04 -2.00
CA ARG A 70 -3.92 -0.18 -2.78
C ARG A 70 -4.70 0.77 -1.88
N VAL A 71 -4.89 1.98 -2.38
CA VAL A 71 -5.79 2.98 -1.83
C VAL A 71 -6.76 3.48 -2.91
N GLY A 72 -7.85 4.12 -2.49
CA GLY A 72 -8.95 4.54 -3.35
C GLY A 72 -9.90 3.40 -3.68
N ALA A 73 -10.32 3.35 -4.95
CA ALA A 73 -11.32 2.40 -5.40
C ALA A 73 -10.85 0.93 -5.32
N ASP A 74 -11.77 0.07 -4.90
CA ASP A 74 -11.64 -1.37 -4.92
C ASP A 74 -11.98 -1.87 -6.33
N PRO A 75 -11.02 -2.46 -7.08
CA PRO A 75 -11.21 -2.84 -8.47
C PRO A 75 -12.26 -3.95 -8.67
N GLU A 76 -12.65 -4.68 -7.61
CA GLU A 76 -13.72 -5.68 -7.69
C GLU A 76 -15.11 -5.05 -7.60
N LYS A 77 -15.22 -3.89 -6.94
CA LYS A 77 -16.50 -3.18 -6.72
C LYS A 77 -16.67 -2.02 -7.71
N ASP A 78 -15.58 -1.32 -7.98
CA ASP A 78 -15.51 -0.21 -8.91
C ASP A 78 -14.27 -0.39 -9.81
N PRO A 79 -14.41 -1.16 -10.91
CA PRO A 79 -13.31 -1.46 -11.81
C PRO A 79 -12.66 -0.24 -12.46
N CYS A 80 -13.37 0.90 -12.51
CA CYS A 80 -12.87 2.14 -13.11
C CYS A 80 -12.68 3.30 -12.13
N GLY A 81 -12.91 3.06 -10.85
CA GLY A 81 -12.64 4.04 -9.81
C GLY A 81 -11.15 4.40 -9.73
N ALA A 82 -10.89 5.66 -9.41
CA ALA A 82 -9.53 6.16 -9.25
C ALA A 82 -8.86 5.47 -8.05
N SER A 83 -7.65 4.97 -8.28
CA SER A 83 -6.91 4.19 -7.28
C SER A 83 -5.42 4.41 -7.42
N ALA A 84 -4.68 4.10 -6.36
CA ALA A 84 -3.23 4.11 -6.38
C ALA A 84 -2.67 2.89 -5.63
N ILE A 85 -1.52 2.38 -6.07
CA ILE A 85 -0.76 1.34 -5.40
C ILE A 85 0.51 1.98 -4.83
N LEU A 86 0.70 1.83 -3.52
CA LEU A 86 1.90 2.29 -2.82
C LEU A 86 2.98 1.22 -2.94
N ARG A 87 4.03 1.48 -3.74
CA ARG A 87 5.18 0.57 -3.87
C ARG A 87 6.18 0.83 -2.75
N THR A 88 5.77 0.50 -1.53
CA THR A 88 6.56 0.63 -0.29
C THR A 88 7.84 -0.22 -0.33
N LYS A 89 8.76 0.00 0.64
CA LYS A 89 9.97 -0.83 0.79
C LYS A 89 9.58 -2.31 0.95
N ARG A 90 8.58 -2.58 1.80
CA ARG A 90 8.01 -3.93 2.00
C ARG A 90 7.43 -4.50 0.73
N TYR A 91 6.61 -3.73 0.00
CA TYR A 91 6.06 -4.16 -1.29
C TYR A 91 7.14 -4.61 -2.27
N ARG A 92 8.23 -3.83 -2.39
CA ARG A 92 9.36 -4.14 -3.28
C ARG A 92 10.10 -5.41 -2.86
N LEU A 93 10.32 -5.61 -1.56
CA LEU A 93 10.93 -6.82 -1.02
C LEU A 93 10.04 -8.04 -1.24
N GLU A 94 8.75 -7.95 -0.92
CA GLU A 94 7.82 -9.04 -1.18
C GLU A 94 7.70 -9.37 -2.68
N ALA A 95 7.70 -8.35 -3.55
CA ALA A 95 7.67 -8.54 -5.00
C ALA A 95 8.91 -9.28 -5.48
N PHE A 96 10.08 -8.95 -4.94
CA PHE A 96 11.31 -9.68 -5.19
C PHE A 96 11.24 -11.12 -4.67
N GLY A 97 10.75 -11.34 -3.44
CA GLY A 97 10.55 -12.67 -2.87
C GLY A 97 9.62 -13.55 -3.73
N ARG A 98 8.52 -12.97 -4.25
CA ARG A 98 7.63 -13.63 -5.22
C ARG A 98 8.37 -13.99 -6.51
N GLN A 99 9.16 -13.07 -7.06
CA GLN A 99 9.91 -13.30 -8.29
C GLN A 99 10.95 -14.42 -8.11
N GLU A 100 11.72 -14.40 -7.03
CA GLU A 100 12.71 -15.43 -6.77
C GLU A 100 12.07 -16.79 -6.50
N ALA A 101 10.89 -16.86 -5.86
CA ALA A 101 10.13 -18.11 -5.71
C ALA A 101 9.75 -18.75 -7.06
N VAL A 102 9.42 -17.91 -8.06
CA VAL A 102 9.09 -18.38 -9.41
C VAL A 102 10.36 -18.82 -10.14
N GLU A 103 11.43 -18.03 -10.08
CA GLU A 103 12.68 -18.33 -10.78
C GLU A 103 13.41 -19.54 -10.19
N SER A 104 13.40 -19.71 -8.86
CA SER A 104 13.98 -20.87 -8.19
C SER A 104 13.29 -22.17 -8.60
N LYS A 105 11.95 -22.19 -8.64
CA LYS A 105 11.15 -23.32 -9.14
C LYS A 105 11.49 -23.68 -10.58
N LYS A 106 11.59 -22.69 -11.47
CA LYS A 106 11.95 -22.90 -12.88
C LYS A 106 13.36 -23.48 -13.03
N ARG A 107 14.31 -22.99 -12.23
CA ARG A 107 15.74 -23.34 -12.33
C ARG A 107 16.12 -24.55 -11.47
N LYS A 108 15.24 -25.01 -10.59
CA LYS A 108 15.51 -26.05 -9.57
C LYS A 108 16.72 -25.71 -8.69
N THR A 109 16.83 -24.43 -8.32
CA THR A 109 17.89 -23.91 -7.45
C THR A 109 17.28 -23.36 -6.17
N ASP A 110 18.11 -23.15 -5.15
CA ASP A 110 17.68 -22.45 -3.94
C ASP A 110 17.31 -20.99 -4.23
N VAL A 111 16.43 -20.45 -3.39
CA VAL A 111 16.00 -19.05 -3.45
C VAL A 111 17.15 -18.15 -3.03
N ARG A 112 17.46 -17.14 -3.85
CA ARG A 112 18.54 -16.20 -3.55
C ARG A 112 17.99 -15.03 -2.75
N MET A 113 18.74 -14.63 -1.72
CA MET A 113 18.45 -13.42 -0.94
C MET A 113 19.68 -12.51 -0.95
N PRO A 114 19.86 -11.71 -2.01
CA PRO A 114 21.04 -10.85 -2.13
C PRO A 114 20.95 -9.69 -1.14
N GLU A 115 21.86 -9.67 -0.16
CA GLU A 115 21.96 -8.62 0.86
C GLU A 115 22.08 -7.21 0.24
N GLU A 116 22.80 -7.08 -0.88
CA GLU A 116 22.93 -5.83 -1.62
C GLU A 116 21.58 -5.30 -2.15
N PHE A 117 20.68 -6.18 -2.58
CA PHE A 117 19.34 -5.78 -3.00
C PHE A 117 18.52 -5.32 -1.79
N ILE A 118 18.59 -6.06 -0.68
CA ILE A 118 17.89 -5.71 0.57
C ILE A 118 18.32 -4.32 1.02
N LYS A 119 19.63 -4.11 1.11
CA LYS A 119 20.23 -2.82 1.47
C LYS A 119 19.77 -1.72 0.53
N LYS A 120 19.83 -1.94 -0.79
CA LYS A 120 19.35 -0.97 -1.78
C LYS A 120 17.90 -0.56 -1.56
N VAL A 121 17.00 -1.51 -1.24
CA VAL A 121 15.58 -1.20 -0.99
C VAL A 121 15.38 -0.50 0.36
N VAL A 122 16.07 -0.95 1.40
CA VAL A 122 16.04 -0.33 2.74
C VAL A 122 16.53 1.13 2.66
N ASP A 123 17.54 1.41 1.84
CA ASP A 123 18.13 2.74 1.68
C ASP A 123 17.36 3.63 0.67
N MET A 124 16.26 3.16 0.07
CA MET A 124 15.48 3.98 -0.86
C MET A 124 14.87 5.19 -0.14
N PRO A 125 15.17 6.43 -0.58
CA PRO A 125 14.61 7.64 0.03
C PRO A 125 13.19 7.93 -0.45
N ASN A 126 12.79 7.34 -1.58
CA ASN A 126 11.55 7.69 -2.28
C ASN A 126 10.62 6.48 -2.42
N MET A 127 9.33 6.73 -2.21
CA MET A 127 8.25 5.80 -2.47
C MET A 127 7.65 6.07 -3.85
N GLU A 128 7.40 5.01 -4.61
CA GLU A 128 6.72 5.12 -5.89
C GLU A 128 5.22 4.84 -5.71
N ILE A 129 4.41 5.72 -6.27
CA ILE A 129 2.95 5.63 -6.29
C ILE A 129 2.53 5.33 -7.72
N GLU A 130 1.97 4.15 -7.97
CA GLU A 130 1.35 3.83 -9.26
C GLU A 130 -0.11 4.23 -9.22
N VAL A 131 -0.46 5.26 -9.98
CA VAL A 131 -1.84 5.75 -10.11
C VAL A 131 -2.51 5.01 -11.26
N GLN A 132 -3.76 4.60 -11.06
CA GLN A 132 -4.59 4.00 -12.10
C GLN A 132 -5.90 4.78 -12.23
N LEU A 133 -6.21 5.19 -13.47
CA LEU A 133 -7.40 5.95 -13.83
C LEU A 133 -8.09 5.33 -15.04
N CYS A 134 -9.38 5.62 -15.19
CA CYS A 134 -10.16 5.35 -16.38
C CYS A 134 -10.59 6.65 -17.08
N GLY A 135 -10.70 6.61 -18.40
CA GLY A 135 -11.09 7.73 -19.24
C GLY A 135 -11.61 7.27 -20.60
N ASP A 136 -12.11 8.22 -21.39
CA ASP A 136 -12.77 7.92 -22.68
C ASP A 136 -11.81 7.99 -23.88
N ASP A 137 -10.61 8.52 -23.69
CA ASP A 137 -9.55 8.64 -24.69
C ASP A 137 -8.31 7.84 -24.26
N GLU A 138 -7.47 7.40 -25.20
CA GLU A 138 -6.28 6.61 -24.89
C GLU A 138 -5.09 7.43 -24.34
N TYR A 139 -5.10 8.75 -24.49
CA TYR A 139 -4.09 9.69 -23.99
C TYR A 139 -4.64 10.66 -22.94
N PHE A 140 -5.84 10.41 -22.41
CA PHE A 140 -6.53 11.35 -21.49
C PHE A 140 -5.73 11.76 -20.24
N ALA A 141 -4.78 10.94 -19.81
CA ALA A 141 -3.92 11.22 -18.65
C ALA A 141 -2.53 11.75 -19.04
N GLU A 142 -2.29 12.05 -20.31
CA GLU A 142 -1.06 12.72 -20.73
C GLU A 142 -0.92 14.05 -20.00
N GLY A 143 0.26 14.29 -19.42
CA GLY A 143 0.54 15.48 -18.62
C GLY A 143 -0.27 15.60 -17.33
N ALA A 144 -0.89 14.52 -16.83
CA ALA A 144 -1.52 14.52 -15.52
C ALA A 144 -0.50 14.89 -14.42
N VAL A 145 -0.94 15.72 -13.48
CA VAL A 145 -0.15 16.10 -12.30
C VAL A 145 -0.81 15.58 -11.04
N ILE A 146 -0.01 15.17 -10.06
CA ILE A 146 -0.49 14.62 -8.80
C ILE A 146 0.13 15.36 -7.62
N GLU A 147 -0.66 15.57 -6.56
CA GLU A 147 -0.19 15.96 -5.25
C GLU A 147 -0.82 15.08 -4.16
N LEU A 148 -0.15 14.97 -3.02
CA LEU A 148 -0.69 14.33 -1.82
C LEU A 148 -1.11 15.41 -0.82
N GLN A 149 -2.38 15.40 -0.43
CA GLN A 149 -2.92 16.28 0.60
C GLN A 149 -3.03 15.49 1.91
N GLN A 150 -2.40 15.97 2.97
CA GLN A 150 -2.46 15.41 4.32
C GLN A 150 -2.85 16.51 5.32
N GLY A 151 -4.13 16.55 5.70
CA GLY A 151 -4.67 17.68 6.46
C GLY A 151 -4.44 19.01 5.72
N SER A 152 -3.70 19.95 6.33
CA SER A 152 -3.33 21.22 5.71
C SER A 152 -2.06 21.17 4.85
N LYS A 153 -1.30 20.06 4.90
CA LYS A 153 -0.04 19.90 4.17
C LYS A 153 -0.32 19.44 2.74
N LYS A 154 0.30 20.11 1.78
CA LYS A 154 0.39 19.67 0.39
C LYS A 154 1.79 19.17 0.10
N ILE A 155 1.91 17.95 -0.36
CA ILE A 155 3.16 17.28 -0.68
C ILE A 155 3.19 17.09 -2.19
N LYS A 156 4.22 17.63 -2.84
CA LYS A 156 4.45 17.46 -4.26
C LYS A 156 5.36 16.26 -4.51
N PRO A 157 5.17 15.51 -5.60
CA PRO A 157 6.10 14.48 -6.00
C PRO A 157 7.44 15.10 -6.42
N ILE A 158 8.50 14.34 -6.24
CA ILE A 158 9.85 14.62 -6.74
C ILE A 158 9.86 14.49 -8.26
N ASP A 159 9.16 13.48 -8.78
CA ASP A 159 9.09 13.16 -10.20
C ASP A 159 7.74 12.53 -10.54
N ILE A 160 7.30 12.72 -11.78
CA ILE A 160 6.08 12.15 -12.34
C ILE A 160 6.44 11.45 -13.65
N GLY A 161 6.29 10.13 -13.67
CA GLY A 161 6.46 9.33 -14.87
C GLY A 161 5.38 9.64 -15.90
N LYS A 162 5.71 9.48 -17.18
CA LYS A 162 4.74 9.62 -18.27
C LYS A 162 3.59 8.62 -18.11
N ALA A 163 2.37 9.07 -18.36
CA ALA A 163 1.23 8.16 -18.43
C ALA A 163 1.38 7.17 -19.57
N GLU A 164 1.07 5.91 -19.28
CA GLU A 164 0.98 4.86 -20.28
C GLU A 164 -0.16 5.16 -21.24
N ARG A 165 -0.03 4.71 -22.49
CA ARG A 165 -1.17 4.68 -23.41
C ARG A 165 -2.28 3.81 -22.81
N GLY A 166 -3.50 4.35 -22.82
CA GLY A 166 -4.69 3.71 -22.29
C GLY A 166 -4.93 2.34 -22.93
N ARG A 167 -5.13 1.32 -22.10
CA ARG A 167 -5.59 -0.01 -22.54
C ARG A 167 -7.10 -0.02 -22.55
N LYS A 168 -7.68 -0.59 -23.61
CA LYS A 168 -9.14 -0.67 -23.75
C LYS A 168 -9.74 -1.50 -22.63
N ASN A 169 -10.77 -0.99 -21.96
CA ASN A 169 -11.56 -1.75 -21.00
C ASN A 169 -12.57 -2.63 -21.74
N GLU A 170 -12.92 -3.76 -21.14
CA GLU A 170 -14.06 -4.57 -21.56
C GLU A 170 -15.29 -4.18 -20.74
N GLY A 171 -16.44 -3.93 -21.39
CA GLY A 171 -17.72 -3.63 -20.72
C GLY A 171 -18.26 -2.21 -20.94
N ASN A 172 -19.27 -1.85 -20.14
CA ASN A 172 -19.92 -0.54 -20.17
C ASN A 172 -19.22 0.41 -19.18
N GLY A 173 -18.72 1.55 -19.66
CA GLY A 173 -17.98 2.53 -18.84
C GLY A 173 -16.92 3.26 -19.68
N PRO A 174 -15.99 3.99 -19.03
CA PRO A 174 -14.92 4.66 -19.76
C PRO A 174 -14.09 3.67 -20.58
N ALA A 175 -13.80 4.05 -21.82
CA ALA A 175 -13.26 3.15 -22.84
C ALA A 175 -11.83 2.66 -22.52
N PHE A 176 -11.06 3.43 -21.76
CA PHE A 176 -9.65 3.17 -21.52
C PHE A 176 -9.27 3.22 -20.05
N ARG A 177 -8.23 2.47 -19.71
CA ARG A 177 -7.54 2.48 -18.42
C ARG A 177 -6.07 2.77 -18.63
N THR A 178 -5.55 3.75 -17.91
CA THR A 178 -4.13 4.14 -17.95
C THR A 178 -3.50 4.03 -16.56
N ARG A 179 -2.18 4.05 -16.55
CA ARG A 179 -1.34 4.11 -15.36
C ARG A 179 -0.23 5.12 -15.54
N PHE A 180 0.17 5.75 -14.46
CA PHE A 180 1.41 6.52 -14.39
C PHE A 180 2.01 6.38 -12.99
N THR A 181 3.29 6.71 -12.85
CA THR A 181 3.97 6.67 -11.57
C THR A 181 4.31 8.06 -11.07
N ALA A 182 4.37 8.22 -9.75
CA ALA A 182 4.88 9.42 -9.13
C ALA A 182 5.79 9.04 -7.95
N LEU A 183 6.93 9.73 -7.82
CA LEU A 183 7.89 9.51 -6.75
C LEU A 183 7.70 10.55 -5.65
N PHE A 184 7.52 10.11 -4.42
CA PHE A 184 7.42 10.97 -3.24
C PHE A 184 8.50 10.61 -2.22
N ALA A 185 9.04 11.59 -1.50
CA ALA A 185 10.00 11.30 -0.43
C ALA A 185 9.32 10.60 0.75
N TYR A 186 9.88 9.49 1.26
CA TYR A 186 9.31 8.77 2.40
C TYR A 186 9.13 9.66 3.63
N GLU A 187 10.11 10.53 3.91
CA GLU A 187 10.11 11.43 5.07
C GLU A 187 8.99 12.47 5.06
N GLN A 188 8.33 12.70 3.92
CA GLN A 188 7.26 13.69 3.81
C GLN A 188 5.91 13.15 4.24
N PHE A 189 5.72 11.83 4.27
CA PHE A 189 4.47 11.19 4.63
C PHE A 189 4.24 11.23 6.14
N ASP A 190 3.05 11.67 6.54
CA ASP A 190 2.50 11.34 7.85
C ASP A 190 1.59 10.11 7.72
N PRO A 191 1.99 8.94 8.24
CA PRO A 191 1.24 7.72 8.00
C PRO A 191 -0.06 7.64 8.84
N ASN A 192 -0.30 8.59 9.75
CA ASN A 192 -1.50 8.68 10.57
C ASN A 192 -2.46 9.80 10.11
N ALA A 193 -2.03 10.68 9.21
CA ALA A 193 -2.86 11.77 8.71
C ALA A 193 -3.90 11.28 7.71
N ALA A 194 -5.10 11.85 7.77
CA ALA A 194 -6.10 11.71 6.71
C ALA A 194 -5.50 12.21 5.39
N SER A 195 -5.46 11.33 4.39
CA SER A 195 -4.68 11.55 3.18
C SER A 195 -5.55 11.41 1.93
N VAL A 196 -5.30 12.25 0.93
CA VAL A 196 -5.95 12.19 -0.39
C VAL A 196 -4.90 12.49 -1.45
N PHE A 197 -4.75 11.60 -2.42
CA PHE A 197 -4.06 11.96 -3.66
C PHE A 197 -5.01 12.73 -4.57
N VAL A 198 -4.57 13.88 -5.04
CA VAL A 198 -5.32 14.74 -5.96
C VAL A 198 -4.60 14.74 -7.29
N VAL A 199 -5.27 14.22 -8.31
CA VAL A 199 -4.75 14.15 -9.68
C VAL A 199 -5.51 15.15 -10.53
N ASN A 200 -4.79 16.09 -11.14
CA ASN A 200 -5.37 17.04 -12.09
C ASN A 200 -4.98 16.61 -13.51
N LEU A 201 -5.98 16.48 -14.36
CA LEU A 201 -5.83 16.15 -15.78
C LEU A 201 -5.74 17.43 -16.61
N GLN A 202 -5.19 17.33 -17.83
CA GLN A 202 -5.03 18.48 -18.72
C GLN A 202 -6.36 19.08 -19.19
N ASP A 203 -7.43 18.28 -19.19
CA ASP A 203 -8.79 18.72 -19.53
C ASP A 203 -9.48 19.48 -18.37
N GLY A 204 -8.78 19.70 -17.26
CA GLY A 204 -9.28 20.41 -16.08
C GLY A 204 -10.08 19.52 -15.12
N LYS A 205 -10.24 18.22 -15.40
CA LYS A 205 -10.88 17.30 -14.45
C LYS A 205 -9.92 16.95 -13.32
N GLU A 206 -10.51 16.72 -12.15
CA GLU A 206 -9.80 16.29 -10.95
C GLU A 206 -10.27 14.89 -10.53
N ALA A 207 -9.32 14.00 -10.25
CA ALA A 207 -9.58 12.73 -9.58
C ALA A 207 -9.01 12.77 -8.16
N ARG A 208 -9.86 12.46 -7.18
CA ARG A 208 -9.49 12.40 -5.76
C ARG A 208 -9.47 10.94 -5.32
N ILE A 209 -8.34 10.51 -4.78
CA ILE A 209 -8.10 9.14 -4.34
C ILE A 209 -7.90 9.17 -2.82
N PRO A 210 -8.94 8.86 -2.02
CA PRO A 210 -8.79 8.74 -0.57
C PRO A 210 -7.74 7.68 -0.22
N ALA A 211 -6.80 8.06 0.64
CA ALA A 211 -5.70 7.24 1.06
C ALA A 211 -5.73 7.05 2.58
N ASP A 212 -6.01 5.83 3.00
CA ASP A 212 -5.95 5.43 4.40
C ASP A 212 -4.68 4.58 4.59
N PHE A 213 -3.57 5.24 4.92
CA PHE A 213 -2.28 4.59 5.06
C PHE A 213 -2.22 3.59 6.21
N SER A 214 -3.16 3.64 7.17
CA SER A 214 -3.27 2.65 8.25
C SER A 214 -3.71 1.26 7.74
N LYS A 215 -4.35 1.21 6.56
CA LYS A 215 -4.81 -0.03 5.92
C LYS A 215 -3.80 -0.64 4.95
N VAL A 216 -2.73 0.09 4.63
CA VAL A 216 -1.64 -0.37 3.77
C VAL A 216 -0.71 -1.24 4.61
N LYS A 217 -0.30 -2.40 4.10
CA LYS A 217 0.66 -3.31 4.79
C LYS A 217 2.01 -3.39 4.09
#